data_AF-A0AAW2PVL2-F1
#
_entry.id   AF-A0AAW2PVL2-F1
#
_cell.length_a   1.000
_cell.length_b   1.000
_cell.length_c   1.000
_cell.angle_alpha   90.00
_cell.angle_beta   90.00
_cell.angle_gamma   90.00
#
_symmetry.space_group_name_H-M   'P 1'
#
loop_
_entity.id
_entity.type
_entity.pdbx_description
1 polymer ?
#
loop_
_entity_poly.entity_id
_entity_poly.type
_entity_poly.pdbx_seq_one_letter_code
_entity_poly.pdbx_strand_id
1 'polypeptide(L)'
;MRTGTESEEQIQKRLRNAKAELEQRNSPGLFDHILVNDNLDTCYEKLKKLLGLADGVKSTQESVLKPVDVSLEHTVSKTDHKILINCGARELGKPAKNMFVLDLALMKGGAPGRTRGLRFYTIDPSSNGFDAEALS
;
A
#
# COMPACT_ATOMS: atom_id res chain seq x y z
N MET A 1 12.70 26.55 -17.29
CA MET A 1 12.07 27.41 -16.27
C MET A 1 12.98 27.37 -15.04
N ARG A 2 13.63 28.47 -14.65
CA ARG A 2 14.37 28.53 -13.39
C ARG A 2 13.34 28.75 -12.27
N THR A 3 13.21 27.83 -11.33
CA THR A 3 12.46 28.07 -10.09
C THR A 3 13.15 29.23 -9.37
N GLY A 4 12.52 30.41 -9.33
CA GLY A 4 13.14 31.66 -8.86
C GLY A 4 13.43 31.72 -7.35
N THR A 5 13.35 30.59 -6.64
CA THR A 5 13.46 30.50 -5.18
C THR A 5 14.51 29.49 -4.71
N GLU A 6 15.31 28.93 -5.61
CA GLU A 6 16.31 27.91 -5.28
C GLU A 6 17.73 28.41 -5.56
N SER A 7 18.66 28.12 -4.64
CA SER A 7 20.09 28.40 -4.88
C SER A 7 20.67 27.45 -5.92
N GLU A 8 21.77 27.85 -6.57
CA GLU A 8 22.40 27.04 -7.62
C GLU A 8 22.87 25.66 -7.11
N GLU A 9 23.30 25.59 -5.85
CA GLU A 9 23.69 24.34 -5.19
C GLU A 9 22.49 23.40 -4.98
N GLN A 10 21.31 23.96 -4.65
CA GLN A 10 20.09 23.17 -4.48
C GLN A 10 19.58 22.63 -5.81
N ILE A 11 19.67 23.44 -6.88
CA ILE A 11 19.33 23.02 -8.25
C ILE A 11 20.27 21.90 -8.70
N GLN A 12 21.58 22.03 -8.50
CA GLN A 12 22.55 20.98 -8.85
C GLN A 12 22.30 19.68 -8.09
N LYS A 13 21.95 19.76 -6.80
CA LYS A 13 21.61 18.58 -5.99
C LYS A 13 20.37 17.88 -6.53
N ARG A 14 19.30 18.63 -6.86
CA ARG A 14 18.08 18.08 -7.46
C ARG A 14 18.34 17.45 -8.82
N LEU A 15 19.16 18.09 -9.66
CA LEU A 15 19.54 17.55 -10.97
C LEU A 15 20.33 16.24 -10.86
N ARG A 16 21.29 16.15 -9.94
CA ARG A 16 22.05 14.91 -9.71
C ARG A 16 21.13 13.77 -9.29
N ASN A 17 20.20 14.04 -8.37
CA ASN A 17 19.24 13.03 -7.90
C ASN A 17 18.29 12.60 -9.04
N ALA A 18 17.72 13.56 -9.76
CA ALA A 18 16.82 13.28 -10.88
C ALA A 18 17.51 12.44 -11.98
N LYS A 19 18.80 12.68 -12.24
CA LYS A 19 19.57 11.85 -13.18
C LYS A 19 19.69 10.40 -12.69
N ALA A 20 20.02 10.20 -11.42
CA ALA A 20 20.13 8.86 -10.84
C ALA A 20 18.77 8.12 -10.84
N GLU A 21 17.67 8.82 -10.54
CA GLU A 21 16.31 8.28 -10.60
C GLU A 21 15.90 7.89 -12.04
N LEU A 22 16.26 8.70 -13.04
CA LEU A 22 16.01 8.40 -14.45
C LEU A 22 16.83 7.22 -14.97
N GLU A 23 18.06 7.01 -14.48
CA GLU A 23 18.85 5.84 -14.81
C GLU A 23 18.23 4.55 -14.22
N GLN A 24 17.71 4.63 -12.99
CA GLN A 24 16.99 3.52 -12.33
C GLN A 24 15.64 3.22 -12.97
N ARG A 25 14.99 4.20 -13.60
CA ARG A 25 13.71 4.03 -14.29
C ARG A 25 13.72 2.97 -15.40
N ASN A 26 14.87 2.69 -16.01
CA ASN A 26 14.98 1.69 -17.08
C ASN A 26 15.00 0.25 -16.56
N SER A 27 14.90 0.04 -15.25
CA SER A 27 14.79 -1.31 -14.69
C SER A 27 13.46 -1.95 -15.14
N PRO A 28 13.52 -3.15 -15.75
CA PRO A 28 12.32 -3.83 -16.21
C PRO A 28 11.42 -4.16 -15.02
N GLY A 29 10.16 -3.74 -15.08
CA GLY A 29 9.15 -3.99 -14.03
C GLY A 29 9.03 -2.93 -12.94
N LEU A 30 9.77 -1.81 -13.02
CA LEU A 30 9.63 -0.72 -12.04
C LEU A 30 8.47 0.23 -12.34
N PHE A 31 8.18 0.46 -13.63
CA PHE A 31 7.08 1.32 -14.07
C PHE A 31 6.32 0.67 -15.22
N ASP A 32 4.99 0.64 -15.11
CA ASP A 32 4.11 0.12 -16.17
C ASP A 32 3.96 1.10 -17.33
N HIS A 33 4.00 2.40 -17.03
CA HIS A 33 3.79 3.47 -18.00
C HIS A 33 4.73 4.65 -17.77
N ILE A 34 5.14 5.26 -18.88
CA ILE A 34 5.98 6.46 -18.89
C ILE A 34 5.13 7.59 -19.45
N LEU A 35 4.97 8.66 -18.66
CA LEU A 35 4.30 9.87 -19.08
C LEU A 35 5.32 11.01 -19.18
N VAL A 36 5.45 11.58 -20.38
CA VAL A 36 6.33 12.74 -20.63
C VAL A 36 5.46 14.00 -20.60
N ASN A 37 5.73 14.90 -19.66
CA ASN A 37 4.99 16.14 -19.47
C ASN A 37 5.52 17.28 -20.35
N ASP A 38 5.46 17.11 -21.67
CA ASP A 38 5.88 18.15 -22.62
C ASP A 38 4.79 19.21 -22.85
N ASN A 39 3.53 18.79 -22.81
CA ASN A 39 2.36 19.65 -22.92
C ASN A 39 1.33 19.24 -21.87
N LEU A 40 0.91 20.20 -21.04
CA LEU A 40 0.05 19.99 -19.88
C LEU A 40 -1.27 19.30 -20.25
N ASP A 41 -1.96 19.80 -21.28
CA ASP A 41 -3.27 19.31 -21.70
C ASP A 41 -3.19 17.86 -22.19
N THR A 42 -2.24 17.57 -23.09
CA THR A 42 -2.04 16.21 -23.62
C THR A 42 -1.56 15.22 -22.57
N CYS A 43 -0.72 15.66 -21.63
CA CYS A 43 -0.22 14.86 -20.52
C CYS A 43 -1.37 14.50 -19.57
N TYR A 44 -2.22 15.48 -19.27
CA TYR A 44 -3.39 15.30 -18.44
C TYR A 44 -4.42 14.37 -19.06
N GLU A 45 -4.71 14.49 -20.35
CA GLU A 45 -5.62 13.58 -21.05
C GLU A 45 -5.07 12.15 -21.13
N LYS A 46 -3.77 11.98 -21.38
CA LYS A 46 -3.11 10.66 -21.32
C LYS A 46 -3.18 10.07 -19.91
N LEU A 47 -2.96 10.89 -18.88
CA LEU A 47 -3.07 10.44 -17.48
C LEU A 47 -4.49 10.02 -17.13
N LYS A 48 -5.51 10.81 -17.50
CA LYS A 48 -6.91 10.44 -17.32
C LYS A 48 -7.23 9.12 -18.01
N LYS A 49 -6.73 8.91 -19.22
CA LYS A 49 -6.92 7.67 -19.97
C LYS A 49 -6.27 6.48 -19.28
N LEU A 50 -5.04 6.63 -18.77
CA LEU A 50 -4.36 5.60 -17.98
C LEU A 50 -5.11 5.26 -16.69
N LEU A 51 -5.72 6.25 -16.04
CA LEU A 51 -6.51 6.07 -14.82
C LEU A 51 -7.97 5.65 -15.09
N GLY A 52 -8.38 5.48 -16.35
CA GLY A 52 -9.76 5.12 -16.70
C GLY A 52 -10.80 6.22 -16.42
N LEU A 53 -10.36 7.47 -16.27
CA LEU A 53 -11.20 8.63 -15.95
C LEU A 53 -11.67 9.41 -17.19
N ALA A 54 -11.30 8.95 -18.39
CA ALA A 54 -11.43 9.73 -19.62
C ALA A 54 -12.86 9.88 -20.14
N ASP A 55 -13.85 9.10 -19.70
CA ASP A 55 -15.23 9.30 -20.15
C ASP A 55 -16.24 8.87 -19.09
N GLY A 56 -17.26 9.71 -18.87
CA GLY A 56 -18.49 9.30 -18.21
C GLY A 56 -19.13 8.14 -18.98
N VAL A 57 -19.10 6.95 -18.38
CA VAL A 57 -19.91 5.74 -18.66
C VAL A 57 -20.37 5.54 -20.11
N LYS A 58 -19.68 4.66 -20.85
CA LYS A 58 -20.31 3.73 -21.82
C LYS A 58 -19.60 2.36 -21.84
N SER A 59 -20.22 1.40 -21.17
CA SER A 59 -20.27 -0.05 -21.44
C SER A 59 -19.29 -0.67 -22.46
N THR A 60 -18.42 -1.55 -21.93
CA THR A 60 -18.08 -2.90 -22.45
C THR A 60 -17.23 -3.04 -23.72
N GLN A 61 -15.93 -3.21 -23.52
CA GLN A 61 -15.19 -4.36 -24.09
C GLN A 61 -14.42 -5.03 -22.95
N GLU A 62 -14.82 -6.27 -22.72
CA GLU A 62 -14.50 -7.18 -21.64
C GLU A 62 -13.10 -7.78 -21.86
N SER A 63 -12.03 -7.04 -21.53
CA SER A 63 -10.78 -7.67 -21.15
C SER A 63 -10.88 -7.97 -19.67
N VAL A 64 -11.14 -9.24 -19.35
CA VAL A 64 -11.32 -9.80 -18.00
C VAL A 64 -10.07 -9.58 -17.15
N LEU A 65 -9.84 -8.37 -16.68
CA LEU A 65 -9.42 -8.17 -15.31
C LEU A 65 -10.73 -8.06 -14.55
N LYS A 66 -11.20 -9.19 -14.00
CA LYS A 66 -12.13 -9.09 -12.89
C LYS A 66 -11.46 -8.14 -11.91
N PRO A 67 -12.08 -7.00 -11.55
CA PRO A 67 -11.78 -6.44 -10.26
C PRO A 67 -12.18 -7.58 -9.33
N VAL A 68 -11.20 -8.30 -8.80
CA VAL A 68 -11.45 -9.02 -7.57
C VAL A 68 -11.66 -7.88 -6.59
N ASP A 69 -12.91 -7.42 -6.50
CA ASP A 69 -13.42 -6.87 -5.27
C ASP A 69 -13.33 -8.01 -4.28
N VAL A 70 -12.12 -8.28 -3.79
CA VAL A 70 -11.96 -8.89 -2.50
C VAL A 70 -12.44 -7.80 -1.58
N SER A 71 -13.77 -7.76 -1.40
CA SER A 71 -14.43 -7.19 -0.24
C SER A 71 -13.79 -7.88 0.96
N LEU A 72 -12.63 -7.37 1.34
CA LEU A 72 -11.82 -7.82 2.44
C LEU A 72 -12.49 -7.17 3.64
N GLU A 73 -13.59 -7.79 4.08
CA GLU A 73 -14.30 -7.33 5.26
C GLU A 73 -13.40 -7.62 6.47
N HIS A 74 -12.79 -6.55 6.97
CA HIS A 74 -11.99 -6.59 8.19
C HIS A 74 -12.86 -6.20 9.38
N THR A 75 -12.99 -7.10 10.35
CA THR A 75 -13.57 -6.74 11.65
C THR A 75 -12.47 -6.57 12.68
N VAL A 76 -12.50 -5.46 13.40
CA VAL A 76 -11.57 -5.19 14.50
C VAL A 76 -12.34 -5.22 15.81
N SER A 77 -11.84 -5.98 16.79
CA SER A 77 -12.35 -5.96 18.16
C SER A 77 -11.21 -5.68 19.14
N LYS A 78 -11.54 -5.06 20.27
CA LYS A 78 -10.58 -4.66 21.29
C LYS A 78 -11.01 -5.19 22.65
N THR A 79 -10.06 -5.76 23.37
CA THR A 79 -10.12 -6.04 24.81
C THR A 79 -9.09 -5.18 25.54
N ASP A 80 -9.04 -5.23 26.88
CA ASP A 80 -8.17 -4.35 27.68
C ASP A 80 -6.70 -4.37 27.24
N HIS A 81 -6.19 -5.54 26.82
CA HIS A 81 -4.79 -5.73 26.44
C HIS A 81 -4.59 -6.35 25.07
N LYS A 82 -5.65 -6.61 24.28
CA LYS A 82 -5.50 -7.21 22.95
C LYS A 82 -6.40 -6.55 21.92
N ILE A 83 -5.86 -6.34 20.73
CA ILE A 83 -6.63 -5.92 19.55
C ILE A 83 -6.63 -7.09 18.58
N LEU A 84 -7.82 -7.57 18.21
CA LEU A 84 -8.01 -8.67 17.27
C LEU A 84 -8.46 -8.09 15.93
N ILE A 85 -7.77 -8.46 14.86
CA ILE A 85 -8.07 -8.06 13.50
C ILE A 85 -8.37 -9.34 12.73
N ASN A 86 -9.63 -9.54 12.36
CA ASN A 86 -10.05 -10.67 11.55
C ASN A 86 -10.08 -10.23 10.09
N CYS A 87 -9.25 -10.85 9.26
CA CYS A 87 -9.17 -10.60 7.84
C CYS A 87 -9.73 -11.82 7.08
N GLY A 88 -10.93 -11.69 6.54
CA GLY A 88 -11.54 -12.71 5.69
C GLY A 88 -11.59 -12.26 4.24
N ALA A 89 -10.93 -12.99 3.33
CA ALA A 89 -11.20 -12.86 1.90
C ALA A 89 -12.50 -13.61 1.57
N ARG A 90 -13.50 -12.94 1.00
CA ARG A 90 -14.73 -13.59 0.56
C ARG A 90 -14.51 -14.25 -0.81
N GLU A 91 -13.75 -15.35 -0.84
CA GLU A 91 -13.57 -16.15 -2.06
C GLU A 91 -14.29 -17.51 -1.99
N LEU A 92 -14.95 -17.83 -3.10
CA LEU A 92 -15.75 -19.02 -3.36
C LEU A 92 -14.83 -20.26 -3.43
N GLY A 93 -14.44 -20.83 -2.29
CA GLY A 93 -13.71 -22.11 -2.30
C GLY A 93 -13.11 -22.58 -0.99
N LYS A 94 -12.68 -21.67 -0.10
CA LYS A 94 -12.27 -21.95 1.29
C LYS A 94 -11.94 -20.62 1.98
N PRO A 95 -12.59 -20.25 3.11
CA PRO A 95 -12.25 -19.03 3.81
C PRO A 95 -10.95 -19.25 4.60
N ALA A 96 -9.81 -18.78 4.09
CA ALA A 96 -8.63 -18.57 4.93
C ALA A 96 -8.91 -17.35 5.82
N LYS A 97 -9.45 -17.59 7.02
CA LYS A 97 -9.64 -16.55 8.03
C LYS A 97 -8.31 -16.36 8.74
N ASN A 98 -7.57 -15.33 8.36
CA ASN A 98 -6.37 -14.97 9.09
C ASN A 98 -6.78 -14.03 10.23
N MET A 99 -6.59 -14.48 11.48
CA MET A 99 -6.81 -13.64 12.66
C MET A 99 -5.47 -13.12 13.16
N PHE A 100 -5.32 -11.80 13.25
CA PHE A 100 -4.14 -11.14 13.78
C PHE A 100 -4.43 -10.61 15.17
N VAL A 101 -3.46 -10.76 16.08
CA VAL A 101 -3.56 -10.26 17.45
C VAL A 101 -2.43 -9.31 17.75
N LEU A 102 -2.81 -8.11 18.17
CA LEU A 102 -1.93 -7.11 18.72
C LEU A 102 -2.02 -7.16 20.25
N ASP A 103 -0.99 -7.64 20.93
CA ASP A 103 -0.94 -7.76 22.38
C ASP A 103 -0.23 -6.56 22.99
N LEU A 104 -1.00 -5.82 23.77
CA LEU A 104 -0.64 -4.57 24.45
C LEU A 104 -0.22 -4.81 25.91
N ALA A 105 -0.26 -6.05 26.43
CA ALA A 105 -0.03 -6.33 27.85
C ALA A 105 1.35 -5.87 28.36
N LEU A 106 2.35 -5.81 27.48
CA LEU A 106 3.71 -5.36 27.81
C LEU A 106 4.01 -3.92 27.35
N MET A 107 3.01 -3.19 26.86
CA MET A 107 3.19 -1.84 26.34
C MET A 107 3.70 -0.89 27.42
N LYS A 108 4.81 -0.22 27.13
CA LYS A 108 5.44 0.77 28.00
C LYS A 108 5.89 1.97 27.19
N GLY A 109 5.83 3.14 27.82
CA GLY A 109 6.06 4.42 27.14
C GLY A 109 4.87 4.85 26.28
N GLY A 110 4.72 6.15 26.06
CA GLY A 110 3.62 6.72 25.26
C GLY A 110 4.04 7.87 24.33
N ALA A 111 5.31 8.23 24.32
CA ALA A 111 5.85 9.21 23.38
C ALA A 111 6.31 8.51 22.09
N PRO A 112 6.18 9.17 20.92
CA PRO A 112 6.76 8.70 19.66
C PRO A 112 8.24 8.32 19.85
N GLY A 113 8.64 7.16 19.32
CA GLY A 113 10.02 6.64 19.45
C GLY A 113 10.40 6.01 20.79
N ARG A 114 9.57 6.15 21.84
CA ARG A 114 9.81 5.56 23.18
C ARG A 114 8.80 4.45 23.54
N THR A 115 7.86 4.16 22.66
CA THR A 115 6.86 3.10 22.84
C THR A 115 7.50 1.74 22.56
N ARG A 116 7.40 0.80 23.50
CA ARG A 116 7.97 -0.56 23.41
C ARG A 116 6.98 -1.58 23.97
N GLY A 117 7.18 -2.85 23.61
CA GLY A 117 6.40 -3.97 24.19
C GLY A 117 5.11 -4.32 23.45
N LEU A 118 4.92 -3.80 22.24
CA LEU A 118 3.87 -4.25 21.33
C LEU A 118 4.26 -5.62 20.77
N ARG A 119 3.40 -6.63 20.93
CA ARG A 119 3.59 -7.92 20.26
C ARG A 119 2.52 -8.13 19.20
N PHE A 120 2.89 -8.76 18.10
CA PHE A 120 2.02 -9.09 16.99
C PHE A 120 2.19 -10.56 16.64
N TYR A 121 1.08 -11.31 16.54
CA TYR A 121 1.08 -12.71 16.14
C TYR A 121 -0.21 -13.08 15.43
N THR A 122 -0.18 -14.13 14.62
CA THR A 122 -1.35 -14.71 13.97
C THR A 122 -1.92 -15.85 14.82
N ILE A 123 -3.24 -16.01 14.78
CA ILE A 123 -3.94 -17.15 15.35
C ILE A 123 -4.74 -17.79 14.23
N ASP A 124 -4.62 -19.11 14.10
CA ASP A 124 -5.52 -19.88 13.24
C ASP A 124 -6.86 -20.07 13.99
N PRO A 125 -7.98 -19.52 13.49
CA PRO A 125 -9.27 -19.69 14.15
C PRO A 125 -9.77 -21.14 14.14
N SER A 126 -9.11 -22.05 13.42
CA SER A 126 -9.39 -23.48 13.41
C SER A 126 -8.55 -24.31 14.39
N SER A 127 -7.49 -23.73 14.99
CA SER A 127 -6.71 -24.41 16.03
C SER A 127 -7.28 -24.11 17.42
N ASN A 128 -7.97 -25.08 18.00
CA ASN A 128 -8.13 -25.16 19.45
C ASN A 128 -6.78 -25.60 20.05
N GLY A 129 -5.80 -24.69 20.09
CA GLY A 129 -4.48 -25.01 20.62
C GLY A 129 -3.49 -23.87 20.46
N PHE A 130 -2.94 -23.42 21.59
CA PHE A 130 -1.94 -22.36 21.70
C PHE A 130 -0.62 -22.78 21.04
N ASP A 131 -0.34 -22.31 19.83
CA ASP A 131 1.01 -22.37 19.26
C ASP A 131 1.48 -20.93 18.99
N ALA A 132 2.18 -20.38 19.98
CA ALA A 132 2.92 -19.13 19.84
C ALA A 132 4.29 -19.45 19.22
N GLU A 133 4.36 -19.50 17.90
CA GLU A 133 5.64 -19.59 17.21
C GLU A 133 6.23 -18.18 17.08
N ALA A 134 7.18 -17.89 17.96
CA ALA A 134 8.00 -16.69 17.91
C ALA A 134 9.01 -16.84 16.77
N LEU A 135 8.80 -16.09 15.67
CA LEU A 135 9.81 -15.95 14.63
C LEU A 135 10.94 -15.06 15.16
N SER A 136 12.14 -15.66 15.23
CA SER A 136 13.41 -15.02 15.58
C SER A 136 14.06 -14.32 14.40
#